data_AF-A0A846NRD4-F1
#
_entry.id   AF-A0A846NRD4-F1
#
_cell.length_a   1.000
_cell.length_b   1.000
_cell.length_c   1.000
_cell.angle_alpha   90.00
_cell.angle_beta   90.00
_cell.angle_gamma   90.00
#
_symmetry.space_group_name_H-M   'P 1'
#
loop_
_entity.id
_entity.type
_entity.pdbx_description
1 polymer ?
#
loop_
_entity_poly.entity_id
_entity_poly.type
_entity_poly.pdbx_seq_one_letter_code
_entity_poly.pdbx_strand_id
1 'polypeptide(L)' 'LTFVLGLFTSSVLGNVLGYWVINNVMEFEVGNRVQIGDSYGDVLDVGVFFTRIRTIKEETISIPNLLVVGREIKNFSSR' A
#
# COMPACT_ATOMS: atom_id res chain seq x y z
N LEU A 1 -3.57 13.11 26.31
CA LEU A 1 -4.20 13.71 25.11
C LEU A 1 -3.17 14.02 24.02
N THR A 2 -2.17 14.87 24.29
CA THR A 2 -1.14 15.27 23.31
C THR A 2 -0.35 14.10 22.69
N PHE A 3 0.06 13.12 23.50
CA PHE A 3 0.76 11.93 23.01
C PHE A 3 -0.08 11.11 22.02
N VAL A 4 -1.34 10.83 22.37
CA VAL A 4 -2.26 10.08 21.53
C VAL A 4 -2.54 10.83 20.23
N LEU A 5 -2.77 12.14 20.30
CA LEU A 5 -2.90 12.98 19.11
C LEU A 5 -1.66 12.87 18.21
N GLY A 6 -0.45 12.93 18.78
CA GLY A 6 0.79 12.74 18.03
C GLY A 6 0.86 11.43 17.25
N LEU A 7 0.43 10.31 17.84
CA LEU A 7 0.39 9.00 17.18
C LEU A 7 -0.63 8.93 16.02
N PHE A 8 -1.79 9.57 16.19
CA PHE A 8 -2.78 9.66 15.11
C PHE A 8 -2.25 10.50 13.95
N THR A 9 -1.65 11.67 14.26
CA THR A 9 -1.11 12.57 13.24
C THR A 9 0.06 11.93 12.49
N SER A 10 0.94 11.19 13.19
CA SER A 10 2.06 10.49 12.54
C SER A 10 1.58 9.36 11.62
N SER A 11 0.55 8.61 12.01
CA SER A 11 -0.06 7.59 11.15
C SER A 11 -0.69 8.20 9.89
N VAL A 12 -1.45 9.30 10.04
CA VAL A 12 -2.06 10.02 8.91
C VAL A 12 -0.99 10.53 7.94
N LEU A 13 0.02 11.25 8.45
CA LEU A 13 1.14 11.73 7.62
C LEU A 13 1.91 10.59 6.97
N GLY A 14 2.17 9.51 7.71
CA GLY A 14 2.89 8.35 7.20
C GLY A 14 2.20 7.72 6.00
N ASN A 15 0.87 7.66 6.00
CA ASN A 15 0.11 7.13 4.86
C ASN A 15 0.15 8.09 3.64
N VAL A 16 0.05 9.41 3.87
CA VAL A 16 0.15 10.42 2.80
C VAL A 16 1.53 10.39 2.14
N LEU A 17 2.61 10.32 2.94
CA LEU A 17 3.96 10.17 2.42
C LEU A 17 4.14 8.81 1.73
N GLY A 18 3.54 7.75 2.28
CA GLY A 18 3.54 6.43 1.67
C GLY A 18 2.91 6.41 0.28
N TYR A 19 1.79 7.13 0.08
CA TYR A 19 1.20 7.30 -1.26
C TYR A 19 2.21 7.86 -2.26
N TRP A 20 2.93 8.93 -1.88
CA TRP A 20 3.92 9.54 -2.76
C TRP A 20 5.08 8.58 -3.07
N VAL A 21 5.59 7.87 -2.06
CA VAL A 21 6.66 6.87 -2.23
C VAL A 21 6.22 5.76 -3.18
N ILE A 22 5.02 5.20 -3.00
CA ILE A 22 4.53 4.11 -3.84
C ILE A 22 4.46 4.53 -5.31
N ASN A 23 3.92 5.71 -5.61
CA ASN A 23 3.74 6.16 -6.99
C ASN A 23 5.04 6.59 -7.70
N ASN A 24 6.14 6.85 -6.97
CA ASN A 24 7.36 7.40 -7.55
C ASN A 24 8.58 6.49 -7.42
N VAL A 25 8.62 5.62 -6.41
CA VAL A 25 9.82 4.86 -6.04
C VAL A 25 9.60 3.36 -6.20
N MET A 26 8.39 2.87 -5.96
CA MET A 26 8.13 1.43 -5.94
C MET A 26 7.97 0.88 -7.35
N GLU A 27 8.52 -0.31 -7.58
CA GLU A 27 8.51 -0.98 -8.87
C GLU A 27 7.19 -1.73 -9.14
N PHE A 28 6.03 -1.11 -8.89
CA PHE A 28 4.74 -1.66 -9.31
C PHE A 28 3.73 -0.54 -9.58
N GLU A 29 2.76 -0.82 -10.44
CA GLU A 29 1.69 0.10 -10.80
C GLU A 29 0.31 -0.56 -10.70
N VAL A 30 -0.74 0.25 -10.82
CA VAL A 30 -2.12 -0.25 -10.94
C VAL A 30 -2.22 -1.24 -12.10
N GLY A 31 -2.86 -2.39 -11.85
CA GLY A 31 -2.99 -3.50 -12.78
C GLY A 31 -1.84 -4.53 -12.71
N ASN A 32 -0.75 -4.25 -11.98
CA ASN A 32 0.30 -5.24 -11.76
C ASN A 32 -0.16 -6.29 -10.74
N ARG A 33 0.31 -7.54 -10.93
CA ARG A 33 0.18 -8.59 -9.95
C ARG A 33 1.33 -8.53 -8.96
N VAL A 34 1.00 -8.37 -7.69
CA VAL A 34 1.98 -8.20 -6.62
C VAL A 34 1.68 -9.11 -5.43
N GLN A 35 2.71 -9.35 -4.64
CA GLN A 35 2.59 -9.83 -3.27
C GLN A 35 3.17 -8.77 -2.33
N ILE A 36 2.36 -8.29 -1.39
CA ILE A 36 2.74 -7.30 -0.37
C ILE A 36 2.57 -7.95 1.00
N GLY A 37 3.67 -8.44 1.57
CA GLY A 37 3.62 -9.36 2.72
C GLY A 37 2.78 -10.61 2.39
N ASP A 38 1.75 -10.88 3.19
CA ASP A 38 0.89 -12.07 3.00
C ASP A 38 -0.21 -11.86 1.96
N SER A 39 -0.39 -10.65 1.44
CA SER A 39 -1.50 -10.33 0.56
C SER A 39 -1.06 -10.38 -0.91
N TYR A 40 -1.68 -11.26 -1.69
CA TYR A 40 -1.37 -11.53 -3.09
C TYR A 40 -2.56 -11.21 -4.00
N GLY A 41 -2.32 -10.46 -5.07
CA GLY A 41 -3.38 -10.06 -6.00
C GLY A 41 -2.97 -8.98 -6.99
N ASP A 42 -3.94 -8.46 -7.73
CA ASP A 42 -3.76 -7.35 -8.65
C ASP A 42 -3.97 -6.01 -7.94
N VAL A 43 -3.09 -5.04 -8.19
CA VAL A 43 -3.26 -3.69 -7.68
C VAL A 43 -4.44 -3.02 -8.38
N LEU A 44 -5.46 -2.65 -7.61
CA LEU A 44 -6.64 -1.94 -8.12
C LEU A 44 -6.44 -0.44 -8.16
N ASP A 45 -5.82 0.10 -7.10
CA ASP A 45 -5.72 1.53 -6.84
C ASP A 45 -4.65 1.78 -5.78
N VAL A 46 -3.98 2.92 -5.89
CA VAL A 46 -3.13 3.47 -4.85
C VAL A 46 -3.76 4.81 -4.46
N GLY A 47 -4.58 4.81 -3.41
CA GLY A 47 -5.21 6.02 -2.88
C GLY A 47 -4.33 6.71 -1.85
N VAL A 48 -4.72 7.91 -1.41
CA VAL A 48 -3.94 8.73 -0.45
C VAL A 48 -3.60 7.99 0.85
N PHE A 49 -4.51 7.14 1.34
CA PHE A 49 -4.31 6.41 2.60
C PHE A 49 -4.09 4.91 2.44
N PHE A 50 -4.61 4.31 1.37
CA PHE A 50 -4.64 2.87 1.20
C PHE A 50 -4.24 2.48 -0.21
N THR A 51 -3.49 1.39 -0.31
CA THR A 51 -3.30 0.61 -1.54
C THR A 51 -4.30 -0.52 -1.53
N ARG A 52 -5.06 -0.67 -2.62
CA ARG A 52 -6.06 -1.72 -2.75
C ARG A 52 -5.58 -2.77 -3.72
N ILE A 53 -5.72 -4.03 -3.31
CA ILE A 53 -5.43 -5.18 -4.15
C ILE A 53 -6.67 -6.06 -4.25
N ARG A 54 -6.82 -6.75 -5.37
CA ARG A 54 -7.84 -7.76 -5.61
C ARG A 54 -7.22 -9.14 -5.65
N THR A 55 -7.66 -10.02 -4.76
CA THR A 55 -7.20 -11.41 -4.76
C THR A 55 -7.81 -12.17 -5.93
N ILE A 56 -7.27 -13.36 -6.23
CA ILE A 56 -7.83 -14.29 -7.24
C ILE A 56 -9.24 -14.80 -6.88
N LYS A 57 -9.70 -14.55 -5.65
CA LYS A 57 -11.05 -14.85 -5.16
C LYS A 57 -11.99 -13.65 -5.24
N GLU A 58 -11.60 -12.58 -5.95
CA GLU A 58 -12.34 -11.32 -6.07
C GLU A 58 -12.52 -10.55 -4.75
N GLU A 59 -11.70 -10.85 -3.73
CA GLU A 59 -11.72 -10.10 -2.47
C GLU A 59 -10.90 -8.81 -2.63
N THR A 60 -11.41 -7.69 -2.12
CA THR A 60 -10.65 -6.43 -2.08
C THR A 60 -9.98 -6.27 -0.73
N ILE A 61 -8.65 -6.25 -0.72
CA ILE A 61 -7.84 -5.99 0.48
C ILE A 61 -7.35 -4.55 0.42
N SER A 62 -7.62 -3.76 1.47
CA SER A 62 -7.12 -2.40 1.63
C SER A 62 -5.98 -2.37 2.62
N ILE A 63 -4.78 -2.02 2.16
CA ILE A 63 -3.55 -1.99 2.96
C ILE A 63 -3.17 -0.52 3.18
N PRO A 64 -3.02 -0.04 4.43
CA PRO A 64 -2.50 1.30 4.68
C PRO A 64 -1.15 1.50 3.99
N ASN A 65 -0.97 2.61 3.27
CA ASN A 65 0.25 2.88 2.51
C ASN A 65 1.51 2.85 3.39
N LEU A 66 1.39 3.32 4.64
CA LEU A 66 2.49 3.26 5.60
C LEU A 66 2.97 1.83 5.85
N LEU A 67 2.06 0.85 5.81
CA LEU A 67 2.42 -0.57 5.94
C LEU A 67 2.99 -1.15 4.64
N VAL A 68 2.50 -0.70 3.48
CA VAL A 68 3.01 -1.15 2.18
C VAL A 68 4.51 -0.82 2.05
N VAL A 69 4.88 0.43 2.36
CA VAL A 69 6.29 0.90 2.29
C VAL A 69 7.23 0.11 3.22
N GLY A 70 6.71 -0.43 4.32
CA GLY A 70 7.49 -1.20 5.29
C GLY A 70 7.53 -2.71 5.04
N ARG A 71 6.92 -3.22 3.97
CA ARG A 71 6.81 -4.66 3.69
C ARG A 71 7.67 -5.09 2.50
N GLU A 72 8.07 -6.36 2.50
CA GLU A 72 8.63 -6.99 1.30
C GLU A 72 7.56 -7.01 0.20
N ILE A 73 7.97 -6.63 -1.00
CA ILE A 73 7.10 -6.54 -2.18
C ILE A 73 7.71 -7.34 -3.31
N LYS A 74 6.92 -8.25 -3.88
CA LYS A 74 7.26 -9.01 -5.08
C LYS A 74 6.33 -8.61 -6.19
N ASN A 75 6.86 -8.02 -7.26
CA ASN A 75 6.10 -7.77 -8.48
C ASN A 75 6.30 -8.93 -9.46
N PHE A 76 5.20 -9.53 -9.92
CA PHE A 76 5.22 -10.64 -10.88
C PHE A 76 4.89 -10.17 -12.31
N SER A 77 4.64 -8.88 -12.49
CA SER A 77 4.30 -8.24 -13.76
C SER A 77 5.40 -7.36 -14.32
N SER A 78 6.47 -7.09 -13.55
CA SER A 78 7.67 -6.44 -14.07
C SER A 78 8.36 -7.36 -15.08
N ARG A 79 8.58 -6.85 -16.29
CA ARG A 79 9.47 -7.48 -17.28
C ARG A 79 10.92 -7.09 -17.03
#